data_AF-A0A6G0W288-F1
#
_entry.id   AF-A0A6G0W288-F1
#
_cell.length_a   1.000
_cell.length_b   1.000
_cell.length_c   1.000
_cell.angle_alpha   90.00
_cell.angle_beta   90.00
_cell.angle_gamma   90.00
#
_symmetry.space_group_name_H-M   'P 1'
#
loop_
_entity.id
_entity.type
_entity.pdbx_description
1 polymer ?
#
loop_
_entity_poly.entity_id
_entity_poly.type
_entity_poly.pdbx_seq_one_letter_code
_entity_poly.pdbx_strand_id
1 'polypeptide(L)'
;MRKGVVMSAHDYGGHFSVDRTIARITKDYWFSYMKRYVRQHIEMCIDCGDFNAKHQSWGCRVNNPRGVTLYNFTNLKRFKVQAPPDPTYWPSSS
;
A
#
# COMPACT_ATOMS: atom_id res chain seq x y z
N MET A 1 14.81 -15.52 -6.87
CA MET A 1 14.03 -15.29 -8.10
C MET A 1 12.62 -14.76 -7.83
N ARG A 2 11.68 -15.53 -7.23
CA ARG A 2 10.27 -15.10 -7.02
C ARG A 2 10.10 -13.73 -6.35
N LYS A 3 10.81 -13.49 -5.24
CA LYS A 3 10.75 -12.21 -4.51
C LYS A 3 11.13 -11.00 -5.39
N GLY A 4 12.23 -11.10 -6.14
CA GLY A 4 12.70 -10.01 -7.00
C GLY A 4 11.74 -9.66 -8.13
N VAL A 5 11.12 -10.68 -8.74
CA VAL A 5 10.09 -10.49 -9.77
C VAL A 5 8.88 -9.74 -9.20
N VAL A 6 8.42 -10.11 -8.01
CA VAL A 6 7.28 -9.45 -7.36
C VAL A 6 7.63 -8.01 -6.94
N MET A 7 8.81 -7.79 -6.37
CA MET A 7 9.27 -6.44 -6.01
C MET A 7 9.36 -5.52 -7.23
N SER A 8 9.88 -6.02 -8.35
CA SER A 8 9.94 -5.27 -9.60
C SER A 8 8.56 -4.91 -10.14
N ALA A 9 7.62 -5.86 -10.12
CA ALA A 9 6.28 -5.63 -10.65
C ALA A 9 5.37 -4.79 -9.72
N HIS A 10 5.60 -4.83 -8.41
CA HIS A 10 4.78 -4.14 -7.41
C HIS A 10 5.45 -2.86 -6.91
N ASP A 11 6.52 -2.98 -6.12
CA ASP A 11 7.19 -1.88 -5.43
C ASP A 11 7.77 -0.88 -6.43
N TYR A 12 8.52 -1.34 -7.43
CA TYR A 12 9.07 -0.46 -8.48
C TYR A 12 8.10 -0.19 -9.63
N GLY A 13 6.98 -0.91 -9.69
CA GLY A 13 5.99 -0.81 -10.76
C GLY A 13 4.95 0.28 -10.54
N GLY A 14 4.69 0.67 -9.28
CA GLY A 14 3.67 1.65 -8.91
C GLY A 14 2.61 1.13 -7.93
N HIS A 15 2.96 0.17 -7.06
CA HIS A 15 2.10 -0.35 -5.99
C HIS A 15 0.72 -0.85 -6.45
N PHE A 16 0.69 -1.59 -7.57
CA PHE A 16 -0.55 -2.09 -8.14
C PHE A 16 -1.24 -3.16 -7.28
N SER A 17 -2.56 -3.30 -7.48
CA SER A 17 -3.37 -4.37 -6.88
C SER A 17 -2.94 -5.77 -7.36
N VAL A 18 -3.34 -6.80 -6.61
CA VAL A 18 -2.97 -8.21 -6.84
C VAL A 18 -3.13 -8.63 -8.31
N ASP A 19 -4.31 -8.41 -8.90
CA ASP A 19 -4.58 -8.89 -10.26
C ASP A 19 -3.75 -8.14 -11.31
N ARG A 20 -3.53 -6.83 -11.14
CA ARG A 20 -2.67 -6.03 -12.04
C ARG A 20 -1.20 -6.40 -11.90
N THR A 21 -0.71 -6.65 -10.69
CA THR A 21 0.64 -7.15 -10.46
C THR A 21 0.84 -8.52 -11.10
N ILE A 22 -0.10 -9.44 -10.93
CA ILE A 22 -0.06 -10.77 -11.57
C ILE A 22 -0.01 -10.62 -13.09
N ALA A 23 -0.90 -9.82 -13.68
CA ALA A 23 -0.95 -9.61 -15.13
C ALA A 23 0.37 -9.08 -15.72
N ARG A 24 1.13 -8.30 -14.94
CA ARG A 24 2.48 -7.86 -15.35
C ARG A 24 3.50 -8.97 -15.25
N ILE A 25 3.52 -9.72 -14.14
CA ILE A 25 4.45 -10.82 -13.93
C ILE A 25 4.26 -11.91 -15.00
N THR A 26 3.01 -12.23 -15.34
CA THR A 26 2.66 -13.30 -16.29
C THR A 26 3.02 -13.00 -17.74
N LYS A 27 3.52 -11.81 -18.06
CA LYS A 27 4.08 -11.52 -19.39
C LYS A 27 5.36 -12.33 -19.66
N ASP A 28 6.20 -12.47 -18.63
CA ASP A 28 7.55 -13.01 -18.78
C ASP A 28 7.83 -14.19 -17.84
N TYR A 29 7.03 -14.37 -16.79
CA TYR A 29 7.31 -15.36 -15.74
C TYR A 29 6.05 -16.12 -15.28
N TRP A 30 6.24 -17.37 -14.87
CA TRP A 30 5.24 -18.15 -14.14
C TRP A 30 5.86 -18.94 -12.98
N PHE A 31 5.13 -19.10 -11.87
CA PHE A 31 5.54 -19.97 -10.77
C PHE A 31 4.36 -20.46 -9.91
N SER A 32 4.54 -21.62 -9.27
CA SER A 32 3.51 -22.22 -8.40
C SER A 32 3.09 -21.30 -7.26
N TYR A 33 1.78 -21.24 -7.00
CA TYR A 33 1.15 -20.40 -5.98
C TYR A 33 1.37 -18.89 -6.17
N MET A 34 1.60 -18.43 -7.41
CA MET A 34 1.85 -17.00 -7.71
C MET A 34 0.83 -16.06 -7.09
N LYS A 35 -0.48 -16.29 -7.32
CA LYS A 35 -1.53 -15.42 -6.78
C LYS A 35 -1.46 -15.30 -5.26
N ARG A 36 -1.27 -16.42 -4.55
CA ARG A 36 -1.13 -16.45 -3.09
C ARG A 36 0.11 -15.68 -2.63
N TYR A 37 1.24 -15.89 -3.30
CA TYR A 37 2.50 -15.24 -2.95
C TYR A 37 2.44 -13.71 -3.19
N VAL A 38 1.91 -13.28 -4.34
CA VAL A 38 1.71 -11.85 -4.67
C VAL A 38 0.76 -11.21 -3.66
N ARG A 39 -0.36 -11.86 -3.34
CA ARG A 39 -1.31 -11.37 -2.32
C ARG A 39 -0.61 -11.14 -0.99
N GLN A 40 0.16 -12.12 -0.52
CA GLN A 40 0.88 -12.01 0.74
C GLN A 40 1.90 -10.86 0.72
N HIS A 41 2.65 -10.66 -0.36
CA HIS A 41 3.60 -9.55 -0.50
C HIS A 41 2.90 -8.19 -0.40
N ILE A 42 1.79 -8.02 -1.14
CA ILE A 42 1.02 -6.77 -1.16
C ILE A 42 0.35 -6.49 0.21
N GLU A 43 -0.14 -7.52 0.90
CA GLU A 43 -0.71 -7.38 2.25
C GLU A 43 0.30 -6.89 3.29
N MET A 44 1.60 -7.14 3.07
CA MET A 44 2.70 -6.67 3.93
C MET A 44 3.32 -5.35 3.44
N CYS A 45 2.90 -4.82 2.28
CA CYS A 45 3.43 -3.58 1.74
C CYS A 45 2.95 -2.40 2.59
N ILE A 46 3.90 -1.68 3.20
CA ILE A 46 3.61 -0.51 4.05
C ILE A 46 2.91 0.56 3.24
N ASP A 47 3.39 0.88 2.04
CA ASP A 47 2.75 1.87 1.17
C ASP A 47 1.28 1.49 0.89
N CYS A 48 1.01 0.24 0.51
CA CYS A 48 -0.36 -0.22 0.26
C CYS A 48 -1.23 -0.30 1.53
N GLY A 49 -0.63 -0.59 2.68
CA GLY A 49 -1.32 -0.72 3.96
C GLY A 49 -1.64 0.63 4.62
N ASP A 50 -0.67 1.53 4.61
CA ASP A 50 -0.68 2.83 5.29
C ASP A 50 -1.38 3.91 4.47
N PHE A 51 -1.31 3.88 3.12
CA PHE A 51 -2.10 4.82 2.31
C PHE A 51 -3.62 4.63 2.49
N ASN A 52 -4.07 3.49 3.01
CA ASN A 52 -5.48 3.29 3.37
C ASN A 52 -5.74 3.40 4.89
N ALA A 53 -4.74 3.76 5.71
CA ALA A 53 -4.95 4.12 7.11
C ALA A 53 -5.57 5.52 7.15
N LYS A 54 -6.85 5.62 7.50
CA LYS A 54 -7.58 6.89 7.51
C LYS A 54 -7.63 7.44 8.93
N HIS A 55 -7.07 8.62 9.16
CA HIS A 55 -7.17 9.33 10.43
C HIS A 55 -7.18 10.86 10.23
N GLN A 56 -7.97 11.56 11.02
CA GLN A 56 -8.12 13.02 10.96
C GLN A 56 -6.80 13.77 11.20
N SER A 57 -5.87 13.21 11.98
CA SER A 57 -4.55 13.82 12.24
C SER A 57 -3.68 13.97 10.99
N TRP A 58 -3.99 13.27 9.90
CA TRP A 58 -3.34 13.44 8.60
C TRP A 58 -4.33 13.77 7.47
N GLY A 59 -5.39 14.51 7.80
CA GLY A 59 -6.26 15.14 6.79
C GLY A 59 -7.33 14.23 6.18
N CYS A 60 -7.54 13.02 6.72
CA CYS A 60 -8.68 12.19 6.30
C CYS A 60 -10.00 12.69 6.90
N ARG A 61 -11.10 12.61 6.14
CA ARG A 61 -12.45 12.98 6.62
C ARG A 61 -13.00 12.05 7.71
N VAL A 62 -12.59 10.78 7.68
CA VAL A 62 -13.08 9.73 8.58
C VAL A 62 -11.91 8.93 9.14
N ASN A 63 -12.11 8.32 10.30
CA ASN A 63 -11.16 7.38 10.90
C ASN A 63 -11.53 5.95 10.52
N ASN A 64 -10.54 5.07 10.36
CA ASN A 64 -10.74 3.62 10.25
C ASN A 64 -9.83 2.85 11.23
N PRO A 65 -10.08 1.56 11.49
CA PRO A 65 -9.31 0.81 12.50
C PRO A 65 -7.80 0.83 12.27
N ARG A 66 -7.35 0.77 11.00
CA ARG A 66 -5.92 0.86 10.66
C ARG A 66 -5.33 2.22 11.00
N GLY A 67 -6.05 3.30 10.69
CA GLY A 67 -5.64 4.66 11.04
C GLY A 67 -5.57 4.90 12.54
N VAL A 68 -6.51 4.36 13.32
CA VAL A 68 -6.46 4.44 14.79
C VAL A 68 -5.26 3.69 15.34
N THR A 69 -4.98 2.47 14.86
CA THR A 69 -3.80 1.69 15.27
C THR A 69 -2.50 2.43 14.98
N LEU A 70 -2.38 2.99 13.77
CA LEU A 70 -1.20 3.77 13.38
C LEU A 70 -1.07 5.04 14.23
N TYR A 71 -2.16 5.77 14.47
CA TYR A 71 -2.15 6.96 15.33
C TYR A 71 -1.67 6.64 16.76
N ASN A 72 -2.20 5.59 17.38
CA ASN A 72 -1.77 5.16 18.70
C ASN A 72 -0.29 4.80 18.74
N PHE A 73 0.20 4.08 17.74
CA PHE A 73 1.62 3.76 17.61
C PHE A 73 2.48 5.02 17.45
N THR A 74 2.07 5.98 16.61
CA THR A 74 2.80 7.25 16.44
C THR A 74 2.90 8.04 17.74
N ASN A 75 1.82 8.11 18.53
CA ASN A 75 1.83 8.78 19.82
C ASN A 75 2.69 8.05 20.84
N LEU A 76 2.58 6.72 20.91
CA LEU A 76 3.38 5.88 21.79
C LEU A 76 4.88 6.07 21.53
N LYS A 77 5.26 6.18 20.26
CA LYS A 77 6.66 6.38 19.83
C LYS A 77 7.08 7.84 19.73
N ARG A 78 6.18 8.78 20.03
CA ARG A 78 6.40 10.23 19.95
C ARG A 78 6.86 10.70 18.55
N PHE A 79 6.33 10.08 17.52
CA PHE A 79 6.53 10.54 16.15
C PHE A 79 5.65 11.74 15.86
N LYS A 80 6.21 12.72 15.13
CA LYS A 80 5.46 13.87 14.62
C LYS A 80 4.89 13.53 13.25
N VAL A 81 3.57 13.46 13.15
CA VAL A 81 2.86 13.32 11.88
C VAL A 81 2.91 14.66 11.15
N GLN A 82 3.43 14.66 9.91
CA GLN A 82 3.38 15.81 9.01
C GLN A 82 2.45 15.48 7.85
N ALA A 83 1.28 16.09 7.85
CA ALA A 83 0.35 16.00 6.73
C ALA A 83 0.67 17.13 5.73
N PRO A 84 0.51 16.88 4.41
CA PRO A 84 0.55 17.96 3.44
C PRO A 84 -0.59 18.95 3.72
N PRO A 85 -0.40 20.26 3.42
CA PRO A 85 -1.44 21.27 3.63
C PRO A 85 -2.67 21.02 2.76
N ASP A 86 -2.47 20.41 1.59
CA ASP A 86 -3.51 20.08 0.63
C ASP A 86 -3.82 18.57 0.63
N PRO A 87 -5.08 18.17 0.38
CA PRO A 87 -5.43 16.77 0.19
C PRO A 87 -4.62 16.14 -0.94
N THR A 88 -4.04 14.97 -0.72
CA THR A 88 -3.32 14.18 -1.74
C THR A 88 -4.25 13.44 -2.70
N TYR A 89 -5.53 13.85 -2.78
CA TYR A 89 -6.48 13.21 -3.68
C TYR A 89 -6.06 13.47 -5.13
N TRP A 90 -5.78 12.38 -5.85
CA TRP A 90 -5.59 12.42 -7.30
C TRP A 90 -6.97 12.61 -7.95
N PRO A 91 -7.21 13.65 -8.77
CA PRO A 91 -8.49 13.81 -9.43
C PRO A 91 -8.77 12.56 -10.27
N SER A 92 -9.83 11.82 -9.95
CA SER A 92 -10.37 10.86 -10.91
C SER A 92 -10.88 11.68 -12.08
N SER A 93 -10.28 11.49 -13.26
CA SER A 93 -10.75 12.07 -14.51
C SER A 93 -12.27 11.91 -14.60
N SER A 94 -12.98 13.04 -14.71
CA SER A 94 -14.42 13.08 -14.93
C SER A 94 -14.79 12.52 -16.30
#